data_AF-A0A8T6SDH5-F1
#
_entry.id   AF-A0A8T6SDH5-F1
#
_cell.length_a   1.000
_cell.length_b   1.000
_cell.length_c   1.000
_cell.angle_alpha   90.00
_cell.angle_beta   90.00
_cell.angle_gamma   90.00
#
_symmetry.space_group_name_H-M   'P 1'
#
loop_
_entity.id
_entity.type
_entity.pdbx_description
1 polymer ?
#
loop_
_entity_poly.entity_id
_entity_poly.type
_entity_poly.pdbx_seq_one_letter_code
_entity_poly.pdbx_strand_id
1 'polypeptide(L)' 'APFRYVYKNDIMYLHFANYGRKMKLLEKDNRVCIEIENYRPDMSEYNFVLLRGSIDIVKDA' A
#
# COMPACT_ATOMS: atom_id res chain seq x y z
N ALA A 1 -3.14 -6.70 -7.28
CA ALA A 1 -3.81 -5.51 -7.83
C ALA A 1 -2.97 -4.30 -7.45
N PRO A 2 -2.55 -3.51 -8.44
CA PRO A 2 -1.80 -2.27 -8.21
C PRO A 2 -2.67 -1.33 -7.37
N PHE A 3 -2.06 -0.71 -6.36
CA PHE A 3 -2.75 0.25 -5.49
C PHE A 3 -2.43 1.65 -5.98
N ARG A 4 -3.47 2.47 -6.17
CA ARG A 4 -3.26 3.91 -6.26
C ARG A 4 -2.93 4.40 -4.85
N TYR A 5 -1.85 5.15 -4.75
CA TYR A 5 -1.43 5.75 -3.49
C TYR A 5 -1.12 7.23 -3.66
N VAL A 6 -1.20 7.96 -2.55
CA VAL A 6 -0.75 9.34 -2.45
C VAL A 6 0.13 9.43 -1.21
N TYR A 7 1.30 10.06 -1.33
CA TYR A 7 2.16 10.38 -0.20
C TYR A 7 2.02 11.87 0.12
N LYS A 8 1.59 12.20 1.35
CA LYS A 8 1.35 13.57 1.81
C LYS A 8 1.57 13.67 3.31
N ASN A 9 2.28 14.72 3.74
CA ASN A 9 2.55 15.01 5.16
C ASN A 9 3.10 13.77 5.91
N ASP A 10 4.07 13.09 5.29
CA ASP A 10 4.70 11.87 5.81
C ASP A 10 3.77 10.65 5.97
N ILE A 11 2.54 10.74 5.44
CA ILE A 11 1.54 9.66 5.47
C ILE A 11 1.30 9.15 4.05
N MET A 12 1.25 7.83 3.92
CA MET A 12 0.86 7.15 2.68
C MET A 12 -0.62 6.76 2.74
N TYR A 13 -1.40 7.29 1.82
CA TYR A 13 -2.81 6.95 1.64
C TYR A 13 -2.95 5.95 0.52
N LEU A 14 -3.68 4.86 0.77
CA LEU A 14 -3.96 3.81 -0.20
C LEU A 14 -5.43 3.82 -0.56
N HIS A 15 -5.75 3.82 -1.85
CA HIS A 15 -7.11 3.68 -2.33
C HIS A 15 -7.36 2.25 -2.84
N PHE A 16 -8.29 1.55 -2.20
CA PHE A 16 -8.68 0.19 -2.58
C PHE A 16 -10.14 -0.10 -2.21
N ALA A 17 -10.69 -1.14 -2.82
CA ALA A 17 -12.05 -1.59 -2.53
C ALA A 17 -12.22 -1.92 -1.05
N ASN A 18 -13.29 -1.41 -0.45
CA ASN A 18 -13.65 -1.62 0.96
C ASN A 18 -14.30 -3.00 1.24
N TYR A 19 -14.10 -3.97 0.34
CA TYR A 19 -14.64 -5.32 0.47
C TYR A 19 -13.61 -6.39 0.05
N GLY A 20 -13.92 -7.64 0.37
CA GLY A 20 -13.12 -8.81 0.00
C GLY A 20 -12.14 -9.26 1.08
N ARG A 21 -11.32 -10.27 0.75
CA ARG A 21 -10.43 -10.94 1.72
C ARG A 21 -9.41 -9.99 2.36
N LYS A 22 -8.98 -8.95 1.63
CA LYS A 22 -8.00 -7.97 2.14
C LYS A 22 -8.52 -7.19 3.34
N MET A 23 -9.79 -6.75 3.31
CA MET A 23 -10.40 -6.06 4.45
C MET A 23 -10.42 -6.93 5.70
N LYS A 24 -10.85 -8.19 5.57
CA LYS A 24 -10.84 -9.15 6.68
C LYS A 24 -9.44 -9.40 7.26
N LEU A 25 -8.40 -9.34 6.41
CA LEU A 25 -7.02 -9.47 6.87
C LEU A 25 -6.57 -8.23 7.63
N LEU A 26 -6.88 -7.02 7.13
CA LEU A 26 -6.57 -5.75 7.80
C LEU A 26 -7.31 -5.60 9.13
N GLU A 27 -8.55 -6.07 9.23
CA GLU A 27 -9.33 -6.10 10.48
C GLU A 27 -8.69 -7.03 11.53
N LYS A 28 -8.02 -8.10 11.10
CA LYS A 28 -7.36 -9.06 11.99
C LYS A 28 -5.97 -8.59 12.41
N ASP A 29 -5.21 -8.01 11.49
CA ASP A 29 -3.86 -7.50 11.70
C ASP A 29 -3.60 -6.36 10.72
N ASN A 30 -3.44 -5.16 11.25
CA ASN A 30 -3.25 -3.96 10.45
C ASN A 30 -1.78 -3.70 10.09
N ARG A 31 -0.85 -4.56 10.55
CA ARG A 31 0.57 -4.47 10.19
C ARG A 31 0.75 -4.88 8.74
N VAL A 32 1.41 -4.02 7.98
CA VAL A 32 1.63 -4.22 6.55
C VAL A 32 3.07 -3.97 6.16
N CYS A 33 3.44 -4.59 5.04
CA CYS A 33 4.65 -4.29 4.29
C CYS A 33 4.23 -3.88 2.89
N ILE A 34 4.59 -2.65 2.50
CA ILE A 34 4.29 -2.09 1.19
C ILE A 34 5.61 -2.08 0.40
N GLU A 35 5.57 -2.68 -0.77
CA GLU A 35 6.66 -2.61 -1.75
C GLU A 35 6.32 -1.58 -2.81
N ILE A 36 7.26 -0.68 -3.08
CA ILE A 36 7.20 0.23 -4.23
C ILE A 36 8.39 -0.13 -5.10
N GLU A 37 8.10 -0.63 -6.28
CA GLU A 37 9.09 -1.03 -7.27
C GLU A 37 9.16 -0.04 -8.43
N ASN A 38 10.36 0.10 -8.98
CA ASN A 38 10.63 0.79 -10.22
C ASN A 38 11.51 -0.10 -11.09
N TYR A 39 11.02 -0.45 -12.27
CA TYR A 39 11.73 -1.31 -13.21
C TYR A 39 11.64 -0.75 -14.63
N ARG A 40 12.66 -1.03 -15.44
CA ARG A 40 12.60 -0.74 -16.88
C ARG A 40 11.81 -1.82 -17.61
N PRO A 41 11.07 -1.49 -18.68
CA PRO A 41 10.34 -2.49 -19.46
C PRO A 41 11.22 -3.62 -20.02
N ASP A 42 12.50 -3.32 -20.26
CA ASP A 42 13.52 -4.27 -20.71
C ASP A 42 14.17 -5.07 -19.57
N MET A 43 13.73 -4.86 -18.32
CA MET A 43 14.23 -5.49 -17.08
C MET A 43 15.73 -5.30 -16.81
N SER A 44 16.39 -4.37 -17.51
CA SER A 44 17.81 -4.08 -17.30
C SER A 44 18.10 -3.39 -15.96
N GLU A 45 17.10 -2.73 -15.39
CA GLU A 45 17.18 -2.07 -14.08
C GLU A 45 15.95 -2.42 -13.25
N TYR A 46 16.19 -2.75 -11.98
CA TYR A 46 15.16 -3.02 -10.98
C TYR A 46 15.59 -2.44 -9.63
N ASN A 47 14.72 -1.62 -9.05
CA ASN A 47 14.93 -1.00 -7.75
C ASN A 47 13.61 -1.05 -6.97
N PHE A 48 13.69 -1.21 -5.65
CA PHE A 48 12.49 -1.19 -4.81
C PHE A 48 12.79 -0.63 -3.43
N VAL A 49 11.73 -0.17 -2.76
CA VAL A 49 11.74 0.19 -1.34
C VAL A 49 10.66 -0.60 -0.61
N LEU A 50 10.98 -1.02 0.62
CA LEU A 50 10.04 -1.68 1.52
C LEU A 50 9.68 -0.74 2.67
N LEU A 51 8.40 -0.45 2.80
CA LEU A 51 7.84 0.34 3.89
C LEU A 51 7.07 -0.59 4.83
N ARG A 52 7.45 -0.60 6.11
CA ARG A 52 6.77 -1.36 7.15
C ARG A 52 6.03 -0.41 8.06
N GLY A 53 4.80 -0.74 8.40
CA GLY A 53 3.98 0.08 9.28
C GLY A 53 2.63 -0.55 9.54
N SER A 54 1.69 0.28 9.98
CA SER A 54 0.28 -0.07 10.13
C SER A 54 -0.58 0.75 9.18
N ILE A 55 -1.72 0.20 8.76
CA ILE A 55 -2.75 0.94 8.02
C ILE A 55 -3.95 1.17 8.94
N ASP A 56 -4.46 2.39 8.93
CA ASP A 56 -5.73 2.73 9.55
C ASP A 56 -6.77 3.10 8.50
N ILE A 57 -8.02 2.70 8.73
CA ILE A 57 -9.13 3.04 7.86
C ILE A 57 -9.47 4.51 8.09
N VAL A 58 -9.25 5.35 7.08
CA VAL A 58 -9.70 6.74 7.07
C VAL A 58 -11.21 6.76 6.84
N LYS A 59 -11.94 7.46 7.71
CA LYS A 59 -13.37 7.71 7.59
C LYS A 59 -13.59 9.20 7.36
N ASP A 60 -14.67 9.53 6.65
CA ASP A 60 -15.14 10.91 6.58
C ASP A 60 -15.57 11.39 7.98
N ALA A 61 -15.45 12.70 8.20
CA ALA A 61 -15.82 13.36 9.46
C ALA A 61 -17.34 13.43 9.66
#